data_AF-A0A2F0AK33-F1
#
_entry.id   AF-A0A2F0AK33-F1
#
_cell.length_a   1.000
_cell.length_b   1.000
_cell.length_c   1.000
_cell.angle_alpha   90.00
_cell.angle_beta   90.00
_cell.angle_gamma   90.00
#
_symmetry.space_group_name_H-M   'P 1'
#
loop_
_entity.id
_entity.type
_entity.pdbx_description
1 polymer ?
#
loop_
_entity_poly.entity_id
_entity_poly.type
_entity_poly.pdbx_seq_one_letter_code
_entity_poly.pdbx_strand_id
1 'polypeptide(L)'
;MYKYQYWISITSDALLKICFGFIFFNYGYAKLNMLFLGNGEGLMNMVSTIPIFGILPIFFSWTLALAEIIVFLGLLYGILSFLPFSNLITKLSGLLSLIITIVIIYQHIFAWGDNVFSYGPFEILNIEEGKKSIFGQILFFPISLYIIFSNSHNANYINDTK
;
A
#
# COMPACT_ATOMS: atom_id res chain seq x y z
N MET A 1 1.12 -22.18 26.27
CA MET A 1 0.25 -21.60 25.22
C MET A 1 0.67 -20.19 24.81
N TYR A 2 0.86 -19.24 25.74
CA TYR A 2 1.19 -17.84 25.41
C TYR A 2 2.44 -17.60 24.54
N LYS A 3 3.52 -18.37 24.73
CA LYS A 3 4.77 -18.21 23.94
C LYS A 3 4.57 -18.53 22.45
N TYR A 4 3.84 -19.61 22.12
CA TYR A 4 3.57 -19.96 20.73
C TYR A 4 2.64 -18.95 20.06
N GLN A 5 1.63 -18.46 20.80
CA GLN A 5 0.71 -17.44 20.31
C GLN A 5 1.42 -16.11 20.03
N TYR A 6 2.43 -15.74 20.84
CA TYR A 6 3.28 -14.58 20.59
C TYR A 6 4.08 -14.70 19.28
N TRP A 7 4.78 -15.82 19.07
CA TRP A 7 5.53 -16.04 17.84
C TRP A 7 4.63 -16.04 16.61
N ILE A 8 3.46 -16.69 16.69
CA ILE A 8 2.46 -16.69 15.61
C ILE A 8 1.96 -15.27 15.31
N SER A 9 1.75 -14.45 16.34
CA SER A 9 1.30 -13.06 16.15
C SER A 9 2.35 -12.20 15.43
N ILE A 10 3.62 -12.34 15.79
CA ILE A 10 4.73 -11.61 15.14
C ILE A 10 4.90 -12.05 13.69
N THR A 11 4.91 -13.36 13.44
CA THR A 11 5.08 -13.87 12.07
C THR A 11 3.90 -13.51 11.18
N SER A 12 2.68 -13.52 11.72
CA SER A 12 1.49 -13.10 10.98
C SER A 12 1.51 -11.60 10.67
N ASP A 13 1.91 -10.76 11.63
CA ASP A 13 2.02 -9.30 11.43
C ASP A 13 3.10 -8.96 10.40
N ALA A 14 4.26 -9.63 10.47
CA ALA A 14 5.32 -9.47 9.49
C ALA A 14 4.88 -9.92 8.10
N LEU A 15 4.24 -11.09 7.98
CA LEU A 15 3.75 -11.61 6.70
C LEU A 15 2.71 -10.68 6.08
N LEU A 16 1.78 -10.15 6.89
CA LEU A 16 0.79 -9.17 6.43
C LEU A 16 1.46 -7.90 5.89
N LYS A 17 2.42 -7.33 6.62
CA LYS A 17 3.18 -6.14 6.17
C LYS A 17 3.96 -6.40 4.88
N ILE A 18 4.60 -7.57 4.76
CA ILE A 18 5.34 -7.99 3.56
C ILE A 18 4.40 -8.12 2.37
N CYS A 19 3.36 -8.95 2.49
CA CYS A 19 2.41 -9.20 1.40
C CYS A 19 1.75 -7.90 0.94
N PHE A 20 1.29 -7.08 1.89
CA PHE A 20 0.66 -5.80 1.59
C PHE A 20 1.63 -4.82 0.94
N GLY A 21 2.87 -4.74 1.44
CA GLY A 21 3.92 -3.93 0.84
C GLY A 21 4.25 -4.37 -0.59
N PHE A 22 4.36 -5.67 -0.86
CA PHE A 22 4.65 -6.19 -2.20
C PHE A 22 3.55 -5.86 -3.21
N ILE A 23 2.28 -5.86 -2.78
CA ILE A 23 1.15 -5.44 -3.63
C ILE A 23 1.32 -3.98 -4.05
N PHE A 24 1.58 -3.08 -3.10
CA PHE A 24 1.84 -1.66 -3.40
C PHE A 24 3.09 -1.47 -4.25
N PHE A 25 4.15 -2.23 -3.99
CA PHE A 25 5.35 -2.19 -4.82
C PHE A 25 5.05 -2.60 -6.27
N ASN A 26 4.26 -3.65 -6.49
CA ASN A 26 3.91 -4.13 -7.82
C ASN A 26 3.19 -3.04 -8.63
N TYR A 27 2.20 -2.37 -8.03
CA TYR A 27 1.47 -1.27 -8.67
C TYR A 27 2.33 -0.01 -8.85
N GLY A 28 3.08 0.37 -7.82
CA GLY A 28 3.92 1.56 -7.84
C GLY A 28 5.03 1.45 -8.87
N TYR A 29 5.73 0.32 -8.92
CA TYR A 29 6.81 0.07 -9.88
C TYR A 29 6.31 0.17 -11.32
N ALA A 30 5.16 -0.42 -11.63
CA ALA A 30 4.60 -0.39 -12.98
C ALA A 30 4.30 1.02 -13.44
N LYS A 31 3.63 1.82 -12.59
CA LYS A 31 3.34 3.22 -12.85
C LYS A 31 4.61 4.03 -13.04
N LEU A 32 5.59 3.80 -12.18
CA LEU A 32 6.86 4.52 -12.24
C LEU A 32 7.64 4.17 -13.52
N ASN A 33 7.63 2.89 -13.93
CA ASN A 33 8.22 2.46 -15.19
C ASN A 33 7.52 3.10 -16.41
N MET A 34 6.17 3.15 -16.41
CA MET A 34 5.41 3.84 -17.46
C MET A 34 5.74 5.34 -17.53
N LEU A 35 5.89 6.00 -16.37
CA LEU A 35 6.28 7.41 -16.29
C LEU A 35 7.71 7.66 -16.80
N PHE A 36 8.66 6.78 -16.49
CA PHE A 36 10.03 6.88 -16.99
C PHE A 36 10.14 6.64 -18.50
N LEU A 37 9.36 5.71 -19.05
CA LEU A 37 9.38 5.37 -20.47
C LEU A 37 8.58 6.36 -21.34
N GLY A 38 7.97 7.38 -20.75
CA GLY A 38 7.14 8.36 -21.48
C GLY A 38 5.74 7.85 -21.85
N ASN A 39 5.36 6.63 -21.42
CA ASN A 39 4.04 6.02 -21.66
C ASN A 39 3.06 6.31 -20.52
N GLY A 40 3.23 7.42 -19.81
CA GLY A 40 2.47 7.78 -18.61
C GLY A 40 1.11 8.45 -18.88
N GLU A 41 0.73 8.68 -20.14
CA GLU A 41 -0.48 9.43 -20.49
C GLU A 41 -1.75 8.81 -19.90
N GLY A 42 -1.87 7.48 -19.89
CA GLY A 42 -3.01 6.79 -19.28
C GLY A 42 -3.15 7.08 -17.78
N LEU A 43 -2.02 7.10 -17.05
CA LEU A 43 -1.99 7.45 -15.63
C LEU A 43 -2.31 8.94 -15.42
N MET A 44 -1.79 9.82 -16.26
CA MET A 44 -2.05 11.27 -16.15
C MET A 44 -3.52 11.61 -16.44
N ASN A 45 -4.10 10.96 -17.45
CA ASN A 45 -5.52 11.07 -17.78
C ASN A 45 -6.41 10.49 -16.67
N MET A 46 -5.98 9.42 -16.02
CA MET A 46 -6.65 8.89 -14.85
C MET A 46 -6.63 9.91 -13.70
N VAL A 47 -5.45 10.43 -13.35
CA VAL A 47 -5.27 11.41 -12.27
C VAL A 47 -6.03 12.72 -12.55
N SER A 48 -6.16 13.13 -13.81
CA SER A 48 -6.89 14.34 -14.18
C SER A 48 -8.40 14.27 -13.91
N THR A 49 -8.97 13.07 -13.82
CA THR A 49 -10.39 12.88 -13.45
C THR A 49 -10.68 13.09 -11.96
N ILE A 50 -9.65 13.19 -11.12
CA ILE A 50 -9.79 13.40 -9.68
C ILE A 50 -9.79 14.92 -9.41
N PRO A 51 -10.84 15.50 -8.80
CA PRO A 51 -11.00 16.96 -8.69
C PRO A 51 -9.81 17.71 -8.09
N ILE A 52 -9.19 17.16 -7.04
CA ILE A 52 -8.03 17.78 -6.37
C ILE A 52 -6.74 17.53 -7.16
N PHE A 53 -6.56 16.33 -7.71
CA PHE A 53 -5.32 15.95 -8.38
C PHE A 53 -5.26 16.42 -9.84
N GLY A 54 -6.40 16.73 -10.45
CA GLY A 54 -6.49 17.25 -11.81
C GLY A 54 -5.98 18.67 -11.98
N ILE A 55 -5.66 19.39 -10.90
CA ILE A 55 -5.00 20.70 -10.96
C ILE A 55 -3.57 20.56 -11.50
N LEU A 56 -2.86 19.49 -11.13
CA LEU A 56 -1.48 19.21 -11.55
C LEU A 56 -1.29 17.69 -11.80
N PRO A 57 -1.90 17.12 -12.85
CA PRO A 57 -1.98 15.68 -13.04
C PRO A 57 -0.61 15.01 -13.20
N ILE A 58 0.35 15.70 -13.82
CA ILE A 58 1.73 15.22 -13.94
C ILE A 58 2.34 15.07 -12.54
N PHE A 59 2.33 16.10 -11.71
CA PHE A 59 2.91 16.06 -10.37
C PHE A 59 2.26 14.99 -9.49
N PHE A 60 0.94 14.89 -9.52
CA PHE A 60 0.21 13.92 -8.71
C PHE A 60 0.37 12.47 -9.22
N SER A 61 0.55 12.25 -10.53
CA SER A 61 0.87 10.93 -11.07
C SER A 61 2.22 10.40 -10.56
N TRP A 62 3.24 11.25 -10.55
CA TRP A 62 4.56 10.94 -9.97
C TRP A 62 4.48 10.72 -8.47
N THR A 63 3.77 11.58 -7.75
CA THR A 63 3.61 11.47 -6.31
C THR A 63 2.89 10.19 -5.93
N LEU A 64 1.86 9.79 -6.68
CA LEU A 64 1.12 8.55 -6.44
C LEU A 64 2.00 7.32 -6.67
N ALA A 65 2.73 7.25 -7.79
CA ALA A 65 3.64 6.14 -8.07
C ALA A 65 4.75 6.01 -7.01
N LEU A 66 5.35 7.14 -6.60
CA LEU A 66 6.39 7.16 -5.58
C LEU A 66 5.84 6.80 -4.19
N ALA A 67 4.65 7.28 -3.84
CA ALA A 67 4.01 6.99 -2.56
C ALA A 67 3.78 5.49 -2.37
N GLU A 68 3.37 4.77 -3.42
CA GLU A 68 3.17 3.32 -3.37
C GLU A 68 4.49 2.56 -3.10
N ILE A 69 5.61 2.99 -3.70
CA ILE A 69 6.93 2.41 -3.41
C ILE A 69 7.39 2.76 -2.00
N ILE A 70 7.15 3.99 -1.53
CA ILE A 70 7.48 4.42 -0.16
C ILE A 70 6.69 3.62 0.87
N VAL A 71 5.43 3.27 0.60
CA VAL A 71 4.62 2.39 1.46
C VAL A 71 5.32 1.04 1.64
N PHE A 72 5.79 0.42 0.55
CA PHE A 72 6.55 -0.84 0.65
C PHE A 72 7.80 -0.70 1.53
N LEU A 73 8.62 0.33 1.29
CA LEU A 73 9.84 0.55 2.05
C LEU A 73 9.55 0.80 3.54
N GLY A 74 8.54 1.60 3.85
CA GLY A 74 8.17 1.90 5.23
C GLY A 74 7.55 0.71 5.98
N LEU A 75 6.78 -0.15 5.29
CA LEU A 75 6.30 -1.40 5.87
C LEU A 75 7.43 -2.40 6.10
N LEU A 76 8.41 -2.49 5.18
CA LEU A 76 9.59 -3.33 5.33
C LEU A 76 10.45 -2.85 6.51
N TYR A 77 10.65 -1.54 6.63
CA TYR A 77 11.30 -0.92 7.79
C TYR A 77 10.53 -1.21 9.10
N GLY A 78 9.21 -1.22 9.03
CA GLY A 78 8.30 -1.52 10.13
C GLY A 78 8.38 -2.94 10.70
N ILE A 79 8.91 -3.89 9.93
CA ILE A 79 9.17 -5.26 10.39
C ILE A 79 10.41 -5.31 11.27
N LEU A 80 11.38 -4.44 11.00
CA LEU A 80 12.61 -4.29 11.77
C LEU A 80 12.32 -3.45 13.02
N SER A 81 11.54 -4.00 13.94
CA SER A 81 10.99 -3.33 15.12
C SER A 81 12.03 -2.80 16.11
N PHE A 82 13.29 -3.26 16.00
CA PHE A 82 14.42 -2.78 16.79
C PHE A 82 15.02 -1.46 16.28
N LEU A 83 14.63 -1.00 15.07
CA LEU A 83 15.11 0.25 14.50
C LEU A 83 14.37 1.46 15.09
N PRO A 84 15.04 2.63 15.20
CA PRO A 84 14.44 3.83 15.75
C PRO A 84 13.23 4.27 14.91
N PHE A 85 12.17 4.73 15.57
CA PHE A 85 10.93 5.20 14.92
C PHE A 85 10.21 4.16 14.03
N SER A 86 10.59 2.87 14.07
CA SER A 86 9.98 1.82 13.25
C SER A 86 8.45 1.78 13.38
N ASN A 87 7.92 1.92 14.60
CA ASN A 87 6.47 1.98 14.83
C ASN A 87 5.80 3.23 14.22
N LEU A 88 6.45 4.40 14.32
CA LEU A 88 5.94 5.63 13.71
C LEU A 88 5.89 5.51 12.19
N ILE A 89 6.98 5.02 11.58
CA ILE A 89 7.10 4.81 10.14
C ILE A 89 6.04 3.81 9.68
N THR A 90 5.84 2.71 10.40
CA THR A 90 4.78 1.72 10.11
C THR A 90 3.40 2.37 10.06
N LYS A 91 3.06 3.20 11.06
CA LYS A 91 1.76 3.88 11.13
C LYS A 91 1.59 4.91 10.02
N LEU A 92 2.65 5.65 9.69
CA LEU A 92 2.64 6.59 8.56
C LEU A 92 2.47 5.86 7.22
N SER A 93 3.13 4.73 7.03
CA SER A 93 2.93 3.87 5.86
C SER A 93 1.51 3.30 5.80
N GLY A 94 0.95 2.91 6.95
CA GLY A 94 -0.47 2.53 7.06
C GLY A 94 -1.40 3.67 6.63
N LEU A 95 -1.16 4.89 7.10
CA LEU A 95 -1.93 6.07 6.73
C LEU A 95 -1.82 6.42 5.24
N LEU A 96 -0.60 6.38 4.70
CA LEU A 96 -0.36 6.57 3.26
C LEU A 96 -1.09 5.50 2.43
N SER A 97 -1.01 4.23 2.82
CA SER A 97 -1.72 3.14 2.14
C SER A 97 -3.23 3.33 2.16
N LEU A 98 -3.79 3.90 3.25
CA LEU A 98 -5.21 4.21 3.36
C LEU A 98 -5.62 5.32 2.39
N ILE A 99 -4.82 6.39 2.29
CA ILE A 99 -5.07 7.49 1.34
C ILE A 99 -5.04 6.94 -0.10
N ILE A 100 -4.02 6.16 -0.45
CA ILE A 100 -3.90 5.59 -1.80
C ILE A 100 -5.06 4.64 -2.09
N THR A 101 -5.49 3.84 -1.11
CA THR A 101 -6.66 2.95 -1.25
C THR A 101 -7.93 3.75 -1.56
N ILE A 102 -8.16 4.88 -0.88
CA ILE A 102 -9.31 5.75 -1.17
C ILE A 102 -9.24 6.29 -2.61
N VAL A 103 -8.05 6.67 -3.08
CA VAL A 103 -7.84 7.12 -4.46
C VAL A 103 -8.17 6.00 -5.46
N ILE A 104 -7.73 4.77 -5.20
CA ILE A 104 -8.01 3.60 -6.05
C ILE A 104 -9.51 3.29 -6.08
N ILE A 105 -10.20 3.35 -4.93
CA ILE A 105 -11.65 3.14 -4.83
C ILE A 105 -12.39 4.24 -5.59
N TYR A 106 -12.01 5.51 -5.39
CA TYR A 106 -12.59 6.63 -6.12
C TYR A 106 -12.49 6.42 -7.62
N GLN A 107 -11.30 6.04 -8.10
CA GLN A 107 -11.10 5.77 -9.52
C GLN A 107 -12.01 4.65 -10.02
N HIS A 108 -12.12 3.55 -9.28
CA HIS A 108 -12.99 2.43 -9.67
C HIS A 108 -14.48 2.80 -9.72
N ILE A 109 -14.96 3.68 -8.82
CA ILE A 109 -16.37 4.08 -8.77
C ILE A 109 -16.70 5.11 -9.86
N PHE A 110 -15.87 6.14 -10.04
CA PHE A 110 -16.25 7.34 -10.80
C PHE A 110 -15.62 7.45 -12.19
N ALA A 111 -14.42 6.92 -12.36
CA ALA A 111 -13.66 7.10 -13.59
C ALA A 111 -13.16 5.73 -14.01
N TRP A 112 -14.09 4.96 -14.61
CA TRP A 112 -14.00 3.59 -15.12
C TRP A 112 -12.66 3.32 -15.82
N GLY A 113 -11.62 3.17 -15.00
CA GLY A 113 -10.27 3.49 -15.41
C GLY A 113 -9.64 2.32 -16.13
N ASP A 114 -8.91 2.66 -17.18
CA ASP A 114 -8.03 1.74 -17.90
C ASP A 114 -7.14 0.95 -16.94
N ASN A 115 -6.67 -0.19 -17.42
CA ASN A 115 -5.93 -1.23 -16.70
C ASN A 115 -4.53 -0.79 -16.15
N VAL A 116 -4.31 0.49 -15.86
CA VAL A 116 -3.06 1.07 -15.32
C VAL A 116 -2.67 0.46 -13.95
N PHE A 117 -3.60 -0.19 -13.25
CA PHE A 117 -3.35 -0.92 -11.99
C PHE A 117 -3.18 -2.44 -12.17
N SER A 118 -3.02 -2.94 -13.40
CA SER A 118 -3.21 -4.38 -13.66
C SER A 118 -1.92 -5.16 -13.84
N TYR A 119 -0.80 -4.48 -14.09
CA TYR A 119 0.45 -5.14 -14.44
C TYR A 119 1.58 -4.55 -13.61
N GLY A 120 2.44 -5.40 -13.11
CA GLY A 120 3.70 -5.10 -12.45
C GLY A 120 4.69 -6.26 -12.64
N PRO A 121 5.90 -6.17 -12.05
CA PRO A 121 6.98 -7.12 -12.27
C PRO A 121 6.65 -8.54 -11.80
N PHE A 122 5.69 -8.71 -10.89
CA PHE A 122 5.26 -10.02 -10.41
C PHE A 122 3.95 -10.43 -11.08
N GLU A 123 4.03 -11.31 -12.08
CA GLU A 123 2.87 -11.79 -12.87
C GLU A 123 1.74 -12.38 -12.00
N ILE A 124 2.08 -13.04 -10.88
CA ILE A 124 1.10 -13.62 -9.94
C ILE A 124 0.25 -12.54 -9.26
N LEU A 125 0.78 -11.32 -9.13
CA LEU A 125 0.11 -10.17 -8.53
C LEU A 125 -0.59 -9.29 -9.59
N ASN A 126 -0.49 -9.67 -10.86
CA ASN A 126 -1.14 -8.97 -11.95
C ASN A 126 -2.59 -9.42 -12.07
N ILE A 127 -3.45 -8.50 -12.50
CA ILE A 127 -4.87 -8.77 -12.71
C ILE A 127 -5.01 -9.36 -14.11
N GLU A 128 -5.53 -10.59 -14.23
CA GLU A 128 -5.88 -11.18 -15.53
C GLU A 128 -6.82 -10.25 -16.30
N GLU A 129 -6.55 -10.04 -17.59
CA GLU A 129 -7.39 -9.22 -18.48
C GLU A 129 -8.86 -9.63 -18.36
N GLY A 130 -9.70 -8.69 -17.92
CA GLY A 130 -11.15 -8.86 -17.81
C GLY A 130 -11.70 -9.13 -16.40
N LYS A 131 -10.88 -9.41 -15.39
CA LYS A 131 -11.35 -9.60 -14.00
C LYS A 131 -10.97 -8.41 -13.12
N LYS A 132 -11.73 -7.31 -13.24
CA LYS A 132 -11.65 -6.14 -12.34
C LYS A 132 -11.96 -6.56 -10.89
N SER A 133 -10.95 -6.97 -10.12
CA SER A 133 -11.14 -7.39 -8.72
C SER A 133 -11.20 -6.18 -7.79
N ILE A 134 -12.28 -5.39 -7.91
CA ILE A 134 -12.61 -4.31 -6.97
C ILE A 134 -12.68 -4.85 -5.54
N PHE A 135 -13.20 -6.08 -5.37
CA PHE A 135 -13.32 -6.73 -4.07
C PHE A 135 -11.97 -6.99 -3.39
N GLY A 136 -10.92 -7.32 -4.16
CA GLY A 136 -9.58 -7.47 -3.61
C GLY A 136 -8.99 -6.15 -3.10
N GLN A 137 -9.27 -5.05 -3.80
CA GLN A 137 -8.75 -3.73 -3.44
C GLN A 137 -9.50 -3.09 -2.26
N ILE A 138 -10.78 -3.44 -2.06
CA ILE A 138 -11.54 -3.05 -0.86
C ILE A 138 -10.90 -3.61 0.41
N LEU A 139 -10.26 -4.80 0.34
CA LEU A 139 -9.53 -5.38 1.48
C LEU A 139 -8.33 -4.54 1.91
N PHE A 140 -7.81 -3.64 1.09
CA PHE A 140 -6.72 -2.77 1.48
C PHE A 140 -7.15 -1.80 2.59
N PHE A 141 -8.41 -1.38 2.61
CA PHE A 141 -8.93 -0.47 3.63
C PHE A 141 -8.83 -1.03 5.06
N PRO A 142 -9.40 -2.21 5.39
CA PRO A 142 -9.26 -2.80 6.72
C PRO A 142 -7.81 -3.19 7.05
N ILE A 143 -6.98 -3.58 6.06
CA ILE A 143 -5.57 -3.89 6.29
C ILE A 143 -4.79 -2.62 6.67
N SER A 144 -5.01 -1.50 5.97
CA SER A 144 -4.42 -0.21 6.31
C SER A 144 -4.84 0.24 7.71
N LEU A 145 -6.12 0.13 8.07
CA LEU A 145 -6.60 0.44 9.41
C LEU A 145 -5.94 -0.45 10.46
N TYR A 146 -5.81 -1.75 10.21
CA TYR A 146 -5.07 -2.65 11.08
C TYR A 146 -3.63 -2.17 11.27
N ILE A 147 -2.90 -1.79 10.22
CA ILE A 147 -1.51 -1.31 10.34
C ILE A 147 -1.42 0.00 11.15
N ILE A 148 -2.39 0.91 11.02
CA ILE A 148 -2.43 2.18 11.76
C ILE A 148 -2.65 1.93 13.26
N PHE A 149 -3.60 1.05 13.59
CA PHE A 149 -4.08 0.86 14.96
C PHE A 149 -3.47 -0.33 15.69
N SER A 150 -2.78 -1.25 14.99
CA SER A 150 -2.10 -2.35 15.66
C SER A 150 -0.92 -1.82 16.47
N ASN A 151 -0.91 -2.17 17.76
CA ASN A 151 0.17 -1.85 18.68
C ASN A 151 0.98 -3.12 18.99
N SER A 152 1.13 -4.04 18.03
CA SER A 152 1.75 -5.36 18.21
C SER A 152 3.19 -5.31 18.76
N HIS A 153 3.81 -4.12 18.84
CA HIS A 153 5.18 -3.90 19.32
C HIS A 153 5.33 -3.01 20.55
N ASN A 154 4.28 -2.78 21.35
CA ASN A 154 4.53 -2.34 22.73
C ASN A 154 5.00 -3.52 23.59
N ALA A 155 6.28 -3.89 23.46
CA ALA A 155 6.96 -4.78 24.39
C ALA A 155 6.91 -4.27 25.84
N ASN A 156 6.62 -2.97 26.04
CA ASN A 156 6.43 -2.36 27.36
C ASN A 156 5.19 -2.86 28.10
N TYR A 157 4.15 -3.38 27.43
CA TYR A 157 2.98 -3.93 28.12
C TYR A 157 3.25 -5.28 28.81
N ILE A 158 4.36 -5.97 28.49
CA ILE A 158 4.73 -7.26 29.10
C ILE A 158 5.52 -7.05 30.41
N ASN A 159 6.14 -5.88 30.58
CA ASN A 159 6.88 -5.54 31.80
C ASN A 159 6.03 -4.87 32.88
N ASP A 160 4.86 -4.31 32.55
CA ASP A 160 3.97 -3.69 33.54
C ASP A 160 3.06 -4.71 34.27
N THR A 161 3.14 -5.99 33.92
CA THR A 161 2.38 -7.07 34.58
C THR A 161 3.27 -8.07 35.33
N LYS A 162 4.46 -7.65 35.79
CA LYS A 162 5.29 -8.43 36.71
C LYS A 162 5.37 -7.78 38.08
#